data_AF-A0A8T5F8A0-F1
#
_entry.id   AF-A0A8T5F8A0-F1
#
_cell.length_a   1.000
_cell.length_b   1.000
_cell.length_c   1.000
_cell.angle_alpha   90.00
_cell.angle_beta   90.00
_cell.angle_gamma   90.00
#
_symmetry.space_group_name_H-M   'P 1'
#
loop_
_entity.id
_entity.type
_entity.pdbx_description
1 polymer ?
#
loop_
_entity_poly.entity_id
_entity_poly.type
_entity_poly.pdbx_seq_one_letter_code
_entity_poly.pdbx_strand_id
1 'polypeptide(L)'
;MTKELLTNLGFKVVKEQHHVGRGKNQIGLCVKFDSDIFLQPRYAPHDLTFVECRSGLLKGDKDINSLNLLIDSANKDEEYIKRISENEEKGRISGGILVYNGGGEFIPQQMVDLAATSKPRSFCWDIHRIFFYTMKVFSHSILENWVSESKLGFVLTEQEMKEQFEERNYNTTRFVGIRYSELSEKLEVYFSYFVDCTKDPKEATLGINSLHKEHVEKILDDVYDNLQEITKKFYPRSKKNVTIEIHSLSGFTDDAERGAKLYAPHYKNWKELDVEDLRIDEHTLFKYSVIPWEAVMDYAFTKRTRQHTLAPNDIQKKLMMIEKRFAEEIRKGVKDEEIKEQFTNKKFSERDGKAILGYRTLFEADSTRIPIKQRMLLFSATSLKSPRRDTMNEIIKELRKDTEYNYTWIGVLSGSGFSDRNLEYVQNFNIPGFGIGLIDAITKRLYVNRKTEEGGYMEKMLLSECIT
;
A
#
# COMPACT_ATOMS: atom_id res chain seq x y z
N MET A 1 -16.96 16.53 12.86
CA MET A 1 -17.42 15.50 11.92
C MET A 1 -17.03 15.75 10.46
N THR A 2 -17.75 16.57 9.66
CA THR A 2 -17.39 16.76 8.22
C THR A 2 -15.96 17.22 8.01
N LYS A 3 -15.48 18.17 8.82
CA LYS A 3 -14.08 18.62 8.82
C LYS A 3 -13.11 17.47 9.07
N GLU A 4 -13.35 16.63 10.08
CA GLU A 4 -12.47 15.51 10.44
C GLU A 4 -12.48 14.45 9.34
N LEU A 5 -13.65 14.11 8.80
CA LEU A 5 -13.74 13.19 7.66
C LEU A 5 -12.96 13.71 6.47
N LEU A 6 -13.18 14.96 6.06
CA LEU A 6 -12.46 15.56 4.93
C LEU A 6 -10.95 15.57 5.18
N THR A 7 -10.53 16.00 6.37
CA THR A 7 -9.11 15.97 6.76
C THR A 7 -8.54 14.57 6.68
N ASN A 8 -9.31 13.59 7.12
CA ASN A 8 -8.91 12.20 7.08
C ASN A 8 -8.86 11.66 5.65
N LEU A 9 -9.82 11.99 4.81
CA LEU A 9 -9.85 11.60 3.41
C LEU A 9 -8.71 12.25 2.59
N GLY A 10 -8.02 13.25 3.16
CA GLY A 10 -6.85 13.89 2.56
C GLY A 10 -7.09 15.32 2.09
N PHE A 11 -8.14 15.97 2.55
CA PHE A 11 -8.35 17.40 2.32
C PHE A 11 -7.62 18.24 3.38
N LYS A 12 -6.80 19.20 2.95
CA LYS A 12 -6.30 20.26 3.81
C LYS A 12 -7.38 21.31 4.03
N VAL A 13 -7.67 21.64 5.29
CA VAL A 13 -8.54 22.75 5.63
C VAL A 13 -7.77 24.05 5.43
N VAL A 14 -8.23 24.88 4.50
CA VAL A 14 -7.63 26.18 4.17
C VAL A 14 -8.22 27.25 5.08
N LYS A 15 -9.54 27.24 5.27
CA LYS A 15 -10.23 28.22 6.11
C LYS A 15 -11.53 27.68 6.67
N GLU A 16 -11.89 28.14 7.86
CA GLU A 16 -13.12 27.76 8.57
C GLU A 16 -13.96 28.99 8.85
N GLN A 17 -15.29 28.84 8.83
CA GLN A 17 -16.28 29.81 9.30
C GLN A 17 -15.95 31.26 8.90
N HIS A 18 -15.88 31.52 7.59
CA HIS A 18 -15.39 32.79 7.06
C HIS A 18 -16.37 33.44 6.11
N HIS A 19 -16.24 34.76 5.98
CA HIS A 19 -17.08 35.56 5.11
C HIS A 19 -16.43 35.76 3.74
N VAL A 20 -17.25 35.73 2.70
CA VAL A 20 -16.87 36.18 1.36
C VAL A 20 -17.23 37.68 1.26
N GLY A 21 -16.22 38.54 1.21
CA GLY A 21 -16.37 40.01 1.18
C GLY A 21 -16.76 40.67 2.52
N ARG A 22 -17.30 41.89 2.47
CA ARG A 22 -17.73 42.70 3.65
C ARG A 22 -19.16 42.35 4.16
N GLY A 23 -19.71 41.21 3.77
CA GLY A 23 -21.12 40.84 4.01
C GLY A 23 -21.36 39.85 5.16
N LYS A 24 -22.62 39.41 5.32
CA LYS A 24 -23.10 38.38 6.28
C LYS A 24 -23.03 36.94 5.75
N ASN A 25 -22.52 36.72 4.55
CA ASN A 25 -22.55 35.40 3.92
C ASN A 25 -21.35 34.57 4.37
N GLN A 26 -21.61 33.63 5.28
CA GLN A 26 -20.60 32.78 5.92
C GLN A 26 -20.50 31.44 5.18
N ILE A 27 -19.28 31.02 4.86
CA ILE A 27 -18.96 29.68 4.38
C ILE A 27 -18.48 28.84 5.56
N GLY A 28 -19.01 27.61 5.65
CA GLY A 28 -18.64 26.63 6.67
C GLY A 28 -17.16 26.27 6.60
N LEU A 29 -16.70 25.75 5.46
CA LEU A 29 -15.31 25.33 5.24
C LEU A 29 -14.85 25.64 3.82
N CYS A 30 -13.56 25.99 3.69
CA CYS A 30 -12.83 25.98 2.43
C CYS A 30 -11.69 24.96 2.55
N VAL A 31 -11.64 24.02 1.60
CA VAL A 31 -10.70 22.90 1.60
C VAL A 31 -9.98 22.76 0.26
N LYS A 32 -8.82 22.13 0.25
CA LYS A 32 -8.07 21.70 -0.94
C LYS A 32 -7.67 20.25 -0.76
N PHE A 33 -7.79 19.42 -1.79
CA PHE A 33 -7.28 18.04 -1.70
C PHE A 33 -5.75 18.05 -1.73
N ASP A 34 -5.12 17.38 -0.76
CA ASP A 34 -3.67 17.35 -0.58
C ASP A 34 -3.28 16.06 0.16
N SER A 35 -3.39 14.94 -0.55
CA SER A 35 -3.15 13.60 -0.02
C SER A 35 -2.13 12.88 -0.86
N ASP A 36 -1.16 12.26 -0.19
CA ASP A 36 -0.19 11.32 -0.76
C ASP A 36 -0.66 9.85 -0.63
N ILE A 37 -1.72 9.60 0.14
CA ILE A 37 -2.24 8.27 0.43
C ILE A 37 -3.52 7.97 -0.34
N PHE A 38 -4.45 8.92 -0.33
CA PHE A 38 -5.78 8.77 -0.92
C PHE A 38 -5.82 9.44 -2.29
N LEU A 39 -6.66 8.94 -3.19
CA LEU A 39 -6.98 9.63 -4.43
C LEU A 39 -8.14 10.59 -4.19
N GLN A 40 -8.14 11.70 -4.94
CA GLN A 40 -9.23 12.66 -4.87
C GLN A 40 -10.55 11.99 -5.28
N PRO A 41 -11.61 12.11 -4.47
CA PRO A 41 -12.93 11.60 -4.87
C PRO A 41 -13.37 12.20 -6.22
N ARG A 42 -13.81 11.37 -7.17
CA ARG A 42 -14.32 11.87 -8.47
C ARG A 42 -15.60 12.67 -8.34
N TYR A 43 -16.38 12.45 -7.28
CA TYR A 43 -17.59 13.22 -6.97
C TYR A 43 -17.28 14.45 -6.10
N ALA A 44 -16.19 15.16 -6.39
CA ALA A 44 -15.77 16.38 -5.71
C ALA A 44 -15.11 17.36 -6.70
N PRO A 45 -15.07 18.67 -6.41
CA PRO A 45 -14.28 19.61 -7.20
C PRO A 45 -12.78 19.37 -7.01
N HIS A 46 -11.98 19.74 -8.03
CA HIS A 46 -10.56 19.40 -8.11
C HIS A 46 -9.64 20.26 -7.23
N ASP A 47 -10.01 21.52 -6.98
CA ASP A 47 -9.16 22.53 -6.39
C ASP A 47 -9.77 23.08 -5.09
N LEU A 48 -9.50 24.35 -4.75
CA LEU A 48 -10.19 25.05 -3.65
C LEU A 48 -11.70 24.83 -3.77
N THR A 49 -12.28 24.31 -2.70
CA THR A 49 -13.65 23.83 -2.66
C THR A 49 -14.33 24.42 -1.45
N PHE A 50 -15.52 24.99 -1.65
CA PHE A 50 -16.39 25.37 -0.54
C PHE A 50 -17.21 24.17 -0.10
N VAL A 51 -17.33 23.98 1.20
CA VAL A 51 -18.13 22.89 1.78
C VAL A 51 -19.18 23.49 2.70
N GLU A 52 -20.43 23.19 2.39
CA GLU A 52 -21.60 23.56 3.19
C GLU A 52 -22.24 22.32 3.77
N CYS A 53 -22.54 22.35 5.07
CA CYS A 53 -23.19 21.24 5.77
C CYS A 53 -24.65 21.62 6.08
N ARG A 54 -25.58 20.71 5.79
CA ARG A 54 -27.00 20.88 6.11
C ARG A 54 -27.55 19.62 6.79
N SER A 55 -28.46 19.84 7.74
CA SER A 55 -29.20 18.78 8.41
C SER A 55 -30.69 19.14 8.48
N GLY A 56 -31.54 18.12 8.59
CA GLY A 56 -32.99 18.28 8.63
C GLY A 56 -33.61 18.45 7.23
N LEU A 57 -34.87 18.89 7.15
CA LEU A 57 -35.61 18.91 5.89
C LEU A 57 -35.13 20.02 4.95
N LEU A 58 -34.61 19.66 3.78
CA LEU A 58 -34.33 20.60 2.69
C LEU A 58 -35.60 21.00 1.95
N LYS A 59 -35.75 22.29 1.63
CA LYS A 59 -36.88 22.81 0.84
C LYS A 59 -36.38 23.61 -0.37
N GLY A 60 -36.67 23.11 -1.56
CA GLY A 60 -36.31 23.76 -2.82
C GLY A 60 -34.80 23.72 -3.09
N ASP A 61 -34.29 24.73 -3.77
CA ASP A 61 -32.93 24.81 -4.34
C ASP A 61 -32.04 25.90 -3.68
N LYS A 62 -32.54 26.52 -2.60
CA LYS A 62 -31.94 27.69 -1.96
C LYS A 62 -30.50 27.49 -1.51
N ASP A 63 -30.17 26.32 -0.97
CA ASP A 63 -28.83 26.04 -0.45
C ASP A 63 -27.78 25.98 -1.57
N ILE A 64 -28.11 25.33 -2.69
CA ILE A 64 -27.22 25.28 -3.86
C ILE A 64 -27.12 26.65 -4.53
N ASN A 65 -28.22 27.38 -4.67
CA ASN A 65 -28.19 28.75 -5.18
C ASN A 65 -27.30 29.65 -4.32
N SER A 66 -27.42 29.55 -2.99
CA SER A 66 -26.59 30.32 -2.06
C SER A 66 -25.12 29.94 -2.17
N LEU A 67 -24.80 28.64 -2.28
CA LEU A 67 -23.44 28.16 -2.46
C LEU A 67 -22.83 28.65 -3.79
N ASN A 68 -23.57 28.56 -4.89
CA ASN A 68 -23.12 29.05 -6.20
C ASN A 68 -22.87 30.57 -6.18
N LEU A 69 -23.78 31.35 -5.59
CA LEU A 69 -23.60 32.80 -5.44
C LEU A 69 -22.35 33.14 -4.62
N LEU A 70 -22.04 32.34 -3.59
CA LEU A 70 -20.84 32.52 -2.77
C LEU A 70 -19.57 32.20 -3.53
N ILE A 71 -19.57 31.10 -4.31
CA ILE A 71 -18.46 30.72 -5.19
C ILE A 71 -18.20 31.82 -6.21
N ASP A 72 -19.25 32.33 -6.87
CA ASP A 72 -19.13 33.41 -7.86
C ASP A 72 -18.63 34.71 -7.25
N SER A 73 -19.12 35.06 -6.06
CA SER A 73 -18.69 36.26 -5.34
C SER A 73 -17.23 36.14 -4.92
N ALA A 74 -16.81 34.97 -4.42
CA ALA A 74 -15.43 34.72 -4.03
C ALA A 74 -14.49 34.82 -5.22
N ASN A 75 -14.85 34.23 -6.36
CA ASN A 75 -14.04 34.26 -7.58
C ASN A 75 -13.95 35.65 -8.24
N LYS A 76 -14.84 36.60 -7.89
CA LYS A 76 -14.78 38.01 -8.33
C LYS A 76 -13.97 38.89 -7.37
N ASP A 77 -13.76 38.45 -6.13
CA ASP A 77 -13.00 39.17 -5.12
C ASP A 77 -11.54 38.68 -5.12
N GLU A 78 -10.70 39.34 -5.92
CA GLU A 78 -9.28 38.99 -6.06
C GLU A 78 -8.51 39.06 -4.72
N GLU A 79 -8.90 39.97 -3.84
CA GLU A 79 -8.27 40.15 -2.53
C GLU A 79 -8.66 39.01 -1.58
N TYR A 80 -9.91 38.55 -1.63
CA TYR A 80 -10.34 37.33 -0.97
C TYR A 80 -9.58 36.10 -1.44
N ILE A 81 -9.51 35.89 -2.75
CA ILE A 81 -8.78 34.77 -3.35
C ILE A 81 -7.31 34.78 -2.90
N LYS A 82 -6.63 35.93 -3.05
CA LYS A 82 -5.21 36.06 -2.66
C LYS A 82 -4.97 35.70 -1.20
N ARG A 83 -5.92 36.00 -0.30
CA ARG A 83 -5.83 35.65 1.13
C ARG A 83 -5.99 34.16 1.41
N ILE A 84 -6.78 33.44 0.62
CA ILE A 84 -7.03 32.00 0.85
C ILE A 84 -6.09 31.09 0.04
N SER A 85 -5.40 31.61 -0.99
CA SER A 85 -4.53 30.81 -1.86
C SER A 85 -3.07 30.72 -1.42
N GLU A 86 -2.69 31.23 -0.23
CA GLU A 86 -1.36 31.12 0.41
C GLU A 86 -0.16 31.04 -0.58
N ASN A 87 0.06 32.10 -1.39
CA ASN A 87 1.17 32.25 -2.35
C ASN A 87 1.14 31.43 -3.66
N GLU A 88 0.07 30.71 -3.98
CA GLU A 88 -0.09 30.12 -5.31
C GLU A 88 -0.64 31.17 -6.30
N GLU A 89 0.04 31.33 -7.46
CA GLU A 89 -0.44 32.16 -8.56
C GLU A 89 -1.78 31.61 -9.08
N LYS A 90 -2.89 32.24 -8.67
CA LYS A 90 -4.27 32.02 -9.14
C LYS A 90 -4.98 30.77 -8.58
N GLY A 91 -5.21 30.70 -7.27
CA GLY A 91 -6.28 29.85 -6.75
C GLY A 91 -7.65 30.37 -7.19
N ARG A 92 -8.56 29.51 -7.67
CA ARG A 92 -9.99 29.84 -7.83
C ARG A 92 -10.81 28.82 -7.08
N ILE A 93 -11.97 29.22 -6.57
CA ILE A 93 -12.94 28.26 -6.04
C ILE A 93 -13.49 27.47 -7.22
N SER A 94 -13.14 26.19 -7.28
CA SER A 94 -13.42 25.27 -8.39
C SER A 94 -14.80 24.66 -8.33
N GLY A 95 -15.48 24.76 -7.19
CA GLY A 95 -16.80 24.21 -6.98
C GLY A 95 -17.21 24.16 -5.51
N GLY A 96 -18.35 23.54 -5.29
CA GLY A 96 -18.94 23.36 -3.97
C GLY A 96 -19.24 21.90 -3.65
N ILE A 97 -19.21 21.54 -2.37
CA ILE A 97 -19.77 20.30 -1.85
C ILE A 97 -20.86 20.66 -0.85
N LEU A 98 -22.09 20.23 -1.13
CA LEU A 98 -23.18 20.25 -0.17
C LEU A 98 -23.23 18.89 0.53
N VAL A 99 -22.86 18.87 1.80
CA VAL A 99 -22.91 17.68 2.66
C VAL A 99 -24.25 17.69 3.39
N TYR A 100 -25.05 16.65 3.17
CA TYR A 100 -26.41 16.58 3.68
C TYR A 100 -26.66 15.38 4.58
N ASN A 101 -27.19 15.65 5.77
CA ASN A 101 -27.75 14.65 6.67
C ASN A 101 -29.27 14.84 6.81
N GLY A 102 -30.03 14.12 5.98
CA GLY A 102 -31.49 14.19 5.96
C GLY A 102 -32.21 13.31 6.97
N GLY A 103 -31.51 12.56 7.83
CA GLY A 103 -32.17 11.65 8.77
C GLY A 103 -33.04 10.57 8.10
N GLY A 104 -32.67 10.13 6.89
CA GLY A 104 -33.43 9.17 6.07
C GLY A 104 -34.08 9.77 4.82
N GLU A 105 -34.17 11.10 4.73
CA GLU A 105 -34.69 11.79 3.54
C GLU A 105 -33.64 11.92 2.44
N PHE A 106 -34.07 11.82 1.19
CA PHE A 106 -33.23 12.08 0.01
C PHE A 106 -33.02 13.59 -0.21
N ILE A 107 -31.92 13.93 -0.86
CA ILE A 107 -31.71 15.28 -1.41
C ILE A 107 -32.76 15.50 -2.51
N PRO A 108 -33.50 16.63 -2.53
CA PRO A 108 -34.47 16.89 -3.59
C PRO A 108 -33.82 16.86 -4.98
N GLN A 109 -34.44 16.17 -5.95
CA GLN A 109 -33.85 15.99 -7.30
C GLN A 109 -33.50 17.31 -7.97
N GLN A 110 -34.38 18.31 -7.86
CA GLN A 110 -34.15 19.66 -8.40
C GLN A 110 -32.85 20.29 -7.88
N MET A 111 -32.48 20.01 -6.63
CA MET A 111 -31.25 20.49 -6.03
C MET A 111 -30.02 19.77 -6.61
N VAL A 112 -30.11 18.45 -6.82
CA VAL A 112 -29.04 17.66 -7.45
C VAL A 112 -28.83 18.08 -8.91
N ASP A 113 -29.91 18.25 -9.66
CA ASP A 113 -29.87 18.68 -11.06
C ASP A 113 -29.25 20.09 -11.20
N LEU A 114 -29.62 21.00 -10.30
CA LEU A 114 -29.02 22.34 -10.24
C LEU A 114 -27.54 22.28 -9.88
N ALA A 115 -27.14 21.46 -8.92
CA ALA A 115 -25.74 21.28 -8.55
C ALA A 115 -24.92 20.73 -9.74
N ALA A 116 -25.45 19.73 -10.46
CA ALA A 116 -24.77 19.12 -11.61
C ALA A 116 -24.60 20.09 -12.80
N THR A 117 -25.51 21.04 -12.98
CA THR A 117 -25.49 22.03 -14.08
C THR A 117 -24.81 23.35 -13.71
N SER A 118 -24.54 23.59 -12.43
CA SER A 118 -23.86 24.80 -11.94
C SER A 118 -22.45 24.96 -12.52
N LYS A 119 -22.01 26.21 -12.64
CA LYS A 119 -20.67 26.59 -13.10
C LYS A 119 -20.13 27.71 -12.22
N PRO A 120 -19.12 27.45 -11.36
CA PRO A 120 -18.41 26.19 -11.13
C PRO A 120 -19.30 25.06 -10.56
N ARG A 121 -18.96 23.79 -10.85
CA ARG A 121 -19.84 22.64 -10.53
C ARG A 121 -19.88 22.37 -9.03
N SER A 122 -21.09 22.11 -8.53
CA SER A 122 -21.33 21.66 -7.16
C SER A 122 -21.71 20.18 -7.10
N PHE A 123 -21.41 19.54 -5.97
CA PHE A 123 -21.66 18.13 -5.73
C PHE A 123 -22.46 17.94 -4.45
N CYS A 124 -23.41 17.01 -4.47
CA CYS A 124 -24.29 16.71 -3.35
C CYS A 124 -23.86 15.39 -2.68
N TRP A 125 -23.33 15.47 -1.46
CA TRP A 125 -22.94 14.29 -0.67
C TRP A 125 -24.06 13.96 0.31
N ASP A 126 -24.72 12.84 0.07
CA ASP A 126 -25.69 12.28 0.99
C ASP A 126 -25.01 11.39 2.04
N ILE A 127 -25.78 10.90 3.01
CA ILE A 127 -25.24 10.10 4.12
C ILE A 127 -24.52 8.84 3.66
N HIS A 128 -24.99 8.18 2.58
CA HIS A 128 -24.38 6.96 2.03
C HIS A 128 -22.98 7.23 1.48
N ARG A 129 -22.81 8.31 0.71
CA ARG A 129 -21.50 8.70 0.19
C ARG A 129 -20.54 9.11 1.30
N ILE A 130 -21.03 9.84 2.30
CA ILE A 130 -20.22 10.21 3.47
C ILE A 130 -19.72 8.94 4.17
N PHE A 131 -20.62 7.98 4.39
CA PHE A 131 -20.28 6.71 5.03
C PHE A 131 -19.31 5.87 4.18
N PHE A 132 -19.50 5.81 2.86
CA PHE A 132 -18.59 5.15 1.92
C PHE A 132 -17.16 5.68 2.07
N TYR A 133 -16.97 7.00 2.12
CA TYR A 133 -15.64 7.59 2.30
C TYR A 133 -15.09 7.41 3.73
N THR A 134 -15.95 7.42 4.76
CA THR A 134 -15.53 7.05 6.12
C THR A 134 -15.00 5.62 6.16
N MET A 135 -15.67 4.68 5.50
CA MET A 135 -15.24 3.29 5.43
C MET A 135 -13.94 3.13 4.67
N LYS A 136 -13.70 3.95 3.64
CA LYS A 136 -12.41 4.00 2.95
C LYS A 136 -11.25 4.35 3.88
N VAL A 137 -11.46 5.38 4.71
CA VAL A 137 -10.51 5.78 5.76
C VAL A 137 -10.31 4.65 6.77
N PHE A 138 -11.39 3.98 7.17
CA PHE A 138 -11.37 2.93 8.16
C PHE A 138 -10.67 1.66 7.65
N SER A 139 -10.99 1.16 6.47
CA SER A 139 -10.36 0.00 5.85
C SER A 139 -8.86 0.22 5.68
N HIS A 140 -8.42 1.41 5.26
CA HIS A 140 -6.99 1.76 5.25
C HIS A 140 -6.34 1.60 6.63
N SER A 141 -7.02 2.08 7.68
CA SER A 141 -6.53 1.99 9.07
C SER A 141 -6.48 0.56 9.60
N ILE A 142 -7.44 -0.29 9.21
CA ILE A 142 -7.40 -1.74 9.49
C ILE A 142 -6.20 -2.38 8.80
N LEU A 143 -5.98 -2.07 7.52
CA LEU A 143 -4.87 -2.61 6.74
C LEU A 143 -3.52 -2.22 7.37
N GLU A 144 -3.34 -0.97 7.81
CA GLU A 144 -2.13 -0.53 8.52
C GLU A 144 -1.86 -1.37 9.79
N ASN A 145 -2.88 -1.58 10.62
CA ASN A 145 -2.75 -2.41 11.81
C ASN A 145 -2.43 -3.86 11.44
N TRP A 146 -3.13 -4.41 10.45
CA TRP A 146 -2.96 -5.79 9.99
C TRP A 146 -1.55 -6.05 9.46
N VAL A 147 -0.96 -5.13 8.69
CA VAL A 147 0.41 -5.30 8.19
C VAL A 147 1.46 -5.04 9.27
N SER A 148 1.16 -4.26 10.32
CA SER A 148 2.12 -3.93 11.39
C SER A 148 2.65 -5.14 12.15
N GLU A 149 1.91 -6.25 12.14
CA GLU A 149 2.28 -7.52 12.75
C GLU A 149 3.41 -8.26 12.01
N SER A 150 3.85 -7.77 10.84
CA SER A 150 4.87 -8.40 10.01
C SER A 150 6.06 -7.48 9.75
N LYS A 151 7.28 -8.02 9.77
CA LYS A 151 8.50 -7.29 9.40
C LYS A 151 8.47 -6.82 7.94
N LEU A 152 7.87 -7.60 7.04
CA LEU A 152 7.67 -7.21 5.64
C LEU A 152 6.57 -6.16 5.51
N GLY A 153 5.53 -6.27 6.33
CA GLY A 153 4.24 -5.60 6.21
C GLY A 153 4.25 -4.15 5.71
N PHE A 154 3.45 -3.89 4.66
CA PHE A 154 3.11 -2.56 4.17
C PHE A 154 1.78 -2.51 3.42
N VAL A 155 1.17 -1.34 3.35
CA VAL A 155 0.01 -1.02 2.51
C VAL A 155 0.45 -0.09 1.39
N LEU A 156 0.04 -0.35 0.15
CA LEU A 156 0.27 0.58 -0.94
C LEU A 156 -0.70 1.77 -0.83
N THR A 157 -0.22 2.97 -1.18
CA THR A 157 -1.09 4.13 -1.40
C THR A 157 -2.22 3.77 -2.37
N GLU A 158 -3.36 4.45 -2.23
CA GLU A 158 -4.54 4.19 -3.05
C GLU A 158 -4.20 4.26 -4.54
N GLN A 159 -4.71 3.30 -5.32
CA GLN A 159 -4.48 3.23 -6.77
C GLN A 159 -5.80 3.07 -7.51
N GLU A 160 -5.91 3.67 -8.69
CA GLU A 160 -7.02 3.35 -9.60
C GLU A 160 -6.86 1.91 -10.13
N MET A 161 -8.01 1.25 -10.34
CA MET A 161 -8.05 0.01 -11.11
C MET A 161 -7.56 0.25 -12.54
N LYS A 162 -6.71 -0.65 -13.06
CA LYS A 162 -6.01 -0.44 -14.35
C LYS A 162 -7.00 -0.31 -15.50
N GLU A 163 -7.98 -1.20 -15.53
CA GLU A 163 -9.07 -1.19 -16.49
C GLU A 163 -10.36 -0.91 -15.73
N GLN A 164 -10.89 0.31 -15.85
CA GLN A 164 -12.16 0.64 -15.22
C GLN A 164 -13.32 -0.04 -15.97
N PHE A 165 -14.36 -0.43 -15.26
CA PHE A 165 -15.63 -0.87 -15.86
C PHE A 165 -16.66 0.24 -15.75
N GLU A 166 -17.46 0.42 -16.81
CA GLU A 166 -18.49 1.44 -16.91
C GLU A 166 -18.06 2.82 -16.34
N GLU A 167 -16.96 3.39 -16.83
CA GLU A 167 -16.35 4.64 -16.32
C GLU A 167 -17.30 5.85 -16.24
N ARG A 168 -18.41 5.82 -16.99
CA ARG A 168 -19.46 6.84 -16.93
C ARG A 168 -20.33 6.74 -15.67
N ASN A 169 -20.28 5.60 -14.99
CA ASN A 169 -21.09 5.25 -13.84
C ASN A 169 -20.21 5.11 -12.61
N TYR A 170 -19.05 4.47 -12.72
CA TYR A 170 -18.20 4.18 -11.57
C TYR A 170 -16.78 4.73 -11.68
N ASN A 171 -16.18 4.90 -10.51
CA ASN A 171 -14.74 4.99 -10.35
C ASN A 171 -14.28 3.95 -9.33
N THR A 172 -13.45 3.02 -9.77
CA THR A 172 -12.96 1.92 -8.95
C THR A 172 -11.50 2.14 -8.57
N THR A 173 -11.25 2.16 -7.26
CA THR A 173 -9.94 2.36 -6.64
C THR A 173 -9.65 1.23 -5.66
N ARG A 174 -8.39 1.06 -5.25
CA ARG A 174 -8.01 0.01 -4.30
C ARG A 174 -6.87 0.40 -3.38
N PHE A 175 -6.85 -0.25 -2.22
CA PHE A 175 -5.64 -0.47 -1.41
C PHE A 175 -5.16 -1.91 -1.56
N VAL A 176 -3.84 -2.10 -1.48
CA VAL A 176 -3.21 -3.43 -1.46
C VAL A 176 -2.31 -3.52 -0.24
N GLY A 177 -2.68 -4.37 0.71
CA GLY A 177 -1.84 -4.74 1.85
C GLY A 177 -1.05 -6.01 1.54
N ILE A 178 0.24 -6.03 1.88
CA ILE A 178 1.12 -7.18 1.70
C ILE A 178 1.85 -7.44 3.01
N ARG A 179 1.79 -8.68 3.50
CA ARG A 179 2.60 -9.12 4.65
C ARG A 179 3.07 -10.56 4.49
N TYR A 180 4.15 -10.90 5.19
CA TYR A 180 4.55 -12.29 5.38
C TYR A 180 4.17 -12.71 6.80
N SER A 181 3.35 -13.74 6.93
CA SER A 181 2.92 -14.26 8.22
C SER A 181 3.92 -15.32 8.69
N GLU A 182 4.65 -15.02 9.77
CA GLU A 182 5.58 -15.97 10.38
C GLU A 182 4.83 -17.18 11.00
N LEU A 183 3.56 -17.01 11.38
CA LEU A 183 2.72 -18.06 11.95
C LEU A 183 2.27 -19.09 10.91
N SER A 184 1.78 -18.61 9.76
CA SER A 184 1.29 -19.49 8.69
C SER A 184 2.38 -19.85 7.67
N GLU A 185 3.54 -19.20 7.74
CA GLU A 185 4.63 -19.24 6.76
C GLU A 185 4.21 -18.88 5.33
N LYS A 186 3.13 -18.11 5.20
CA LYS A 186 2.51 -17.72 3.94
C LYS A 186 2.65 -16.23 3.66
N LEU A 187 2.67 -15.89 2.37
CA LEU A 187 2.44 -14.52 1.94
C LEU A 187 0.94 -14.23 2.03
N GLU A 188 0.55 -13.21 2.77
CA GLU A 188 -0.83 -12.78 2.87
C GLU A 188 -1.01 -11.47 2.12
N VAL A 189 -1.99 -11.43 1.22
CA VAL A 189 -2.28 -10.28 0.36
C VAL A 189 -3.73 -9.88 0.55
N TYR A 190 -3.97 -8.61 0.83
CA TYR A 190 -5.30 -8.07 1.06
C TYR A 190 -5.59 -6.97 0.04
N PHE A 191 -6.63 -7.17 -0.78
CA PHE A 191 -7.15 -6.16 -1.68
C PHE A 191 -8.44 -5.57 -1.11
N SER A 192 -8.50 -4.25 -0.97
CA SER A 192 -9.73 -3.54 -0.58
C SER A 192 -10.11 -2.57 -1.69
N TYR A 193 -11.14 -2.90 -2.44
CA TYR A 193 -11.66 -2.13 -3.57
C TYR A 193 -12.78 -1.19 -3.14
N PHE A 194 -12.80 0.00 -3.72
CA PHE A 194 -13.80 1.04 -3.52
C PHE A 194 -14.39 1.45 -4.86
N VAL A 195 -15.65 1.06 -5.08
CA VAL A 195 -16.41 1.36 -6.30
C VAL A 195 -17.34 2.53 -6.01
N ASP A 196 -16.88 3.72 -6.38
CA ASP A 196 -17.59 4.98 -6.21
C ASP A 196 -18.56 5.20 -7.37
N CYS A 197 -19.86 5.07 -7.12
CA CYS A 197 -20.90 5.41 -8.09
C CYS A 197 -20.95 6.93 -8.26
N THR A 198 -20.59 7.42 -9.44
CA THR A 198 -20.50 8.86 -9.78
C THR A 198 -21.82 9.46 -10.26
N LYS A 199 -22.91 8.68 -10.21
CA LYS A 199 -24.28 9.11 -10.53
C LYS A 199 -24.91 9.93 -9.41
N ASP A 200 -26.15 10.32 -9.66
CA ASP A 200 -27.03 10.96 -8.70
C ASP A 200 -27.06 10.17 -7.36
N PRO A 201 -27.03 10.85 -6.20
CA PRO A 201 -26.99 10.18 -4.90
C PRO A 201 -28.20 9.27 -4.64
N LYS A 202 -29.38 9.62 -5.15
CA LYS A 202 -30.58 8.80 -5.01
C LYS A 202 -30.49 7.56 -5.89
N GLU A 203 -30.00 7.66 -7.13
CA GLU A 203 -29.73 6.49 -7.98
C GLU A 203 -28.74 5.52 -7.35
N ALA A 204 -27.66 6.05 -6.76
CA ALA A 204 -26.69 5.24 -6.06
C ALA A 204 -27.34 4.53 -4.85
N THR A 205 -28.07 5.27 -4.01
CA THR A 205 -28.71 4.71 -2.81
C THR A 205 -29.79 3.66 -3.13
N LEU A 206 -30.58 3.90 -4.18
CA LEU A 206 -31.64 2.97 -4.59
C LEU A 206 -31.10 1.71 -5.27
N GLY A 207 -29.79 1.59 -5.44
CA GLY A 207 -29.17 0.43 -6.07
C GLY A 207 -29.48 0.29 -7.56
N ILE A 208 -29.87 1.38 -8.23
CA ILE A 208 -30.13 1.37 -9.69
C ILE A 208 -28.87 0.96 -10.45
N ASN A 209 -27.72 1.38 -9.94
CA ASN A 209 -26.39 1.09 -10.48
C ASN A 209 -25.69 0.03 -9.61
N SER A 210 -26.42 -0.96 -9.09
CA SER A 210 -25.83 -2.03 -8.28
C SER A 210 -24.81 -2.84 -9.08
N LEU A 211 -23.77 -3.33 -8.41
CA LEU A 211 -22.76 -4.14 -9.07
C LEU A 211 -23.29 -5.55 -9.33
N HIS A 212 -23.40 -5.87 -10.62
CA HIS A 212 -23.60 -7.22 -11.13
C HIS A 212 -22.34 -8.10 -11.05
N LYS A 213 -22.54 -9.41 -11.26
CA LYS A 213 -21.49 -10.42 -11.27
C LYS A 213 -20.32 -10.05 -12.19
N GLU A 214 -20.60 -9.52 -13.38
CA GLU A 214 -19.58 -9.17 -14.38
C GLU A 214 -18.64 -8.06 -13.88
N HIS A 215 -19.13 -7.15 -13.04
CA HIS A 215 -18.31 -6.12 -12.41
C HIS A 215 -17.36 -6.70 -11.36
N VAL A 216 -17.84 -7.67 -10.57
CA VAL A 216 -16.99 -8.39 -9.61
C VAL A 216 -15.94 -9.22 -10.35
N GLU A 217 -16.32 -9.89 -11.43
CA GLU A 217 -15.39 -10.60 -12.31
C GLU A 217 -14.28 -9.69 -12.86
N LYS A 218 -14.60 -8.44 -13.22
CA LYS A 218 -13.58 -7.43 -13.61
C LYS A 218 -12.64 -7.06 -12.47
N ILE A 219 -13.12 -6.99 -11.23
CA ILE A 219 -12.26 -6.79 -10.07
C ILE A 219 -11.33 -8.00 -9.88
N LEU A 220 -11.84 -9.23 -10.08
CA LEU A 220 -11.02 -10.45 -10.02
C LEU A 220 -9.95 -10.50 -11.12
N ASP A 221 -10.24 -9.98 -12.33
CA ASP A 221 -9.23 -9.80 -13.40
C ASP A 221 -8.07 -8.94 -12.89
N ASP A 222 -8.36 -7.76 -12.32
CA ASP A 222 -7.35 -6.85 -11.80
C ASP A 222 -6.58 -7.45 -10.59
N VAL A 223 -7.25 -8.18 -9.70
CA VAL A 223 -6.57 -8.93 -8.62
C VAL A 223 -5.56 -9.93 -9.17
N TYR A 224 -5.97 -10.73 -10.16
CA TYR A 224 -5.11 -11.73 -10.79
C TYR A 224 -3.85 -11.08 -11.39
N ASP A 225 -4.01 -10.00 -12.13
CA ASP A 225 -2.90 -9.27 -12.76
C ASP A 225 -1.94 -8.66 -11.74
N ASN A 226 -2.46 -8.10 -10.63
CA ASN A 226 -1.62 -7.58 -9.55
C ASN A 226 -0.89 -8.73 -8.82
N LEU A 227 -1.56 -9.85 -8.59
CA LEU A 227 -0.95 -11.03 -7.96
C LEU A 227 0.17 -11.63 -8.79
N GLN A 228 0.13 -11.56 -10.12
CA GLN A 228 1.26 -12.00 -10.96
C GLN A 228 2.54 -11.24 -10.62
N GLU A 229 2.46 -9.91 -10.48
CA GLU A 229 3.62 -9.07 -10.13
C GLU A 229 4.04 -9.25 -8.67
N ILE A 230 3.08 -9.39 -7.75
CA ILE A 230 3.35 -9.67 -6.34
C ILE A 230 4.06 -11.02 -6.20
N THR A 231 3.58 -12.06 -6.88
CA THR A 231 4.16 -13.41 -6.86
C THR A 231 5.60 -13.41 -7.37
N LYS A 232 5.90 -12.65 -8.42
CA LYS A 232 7.29 -12.54 -8.91
C LYS A 232 8.22 -11.85 -7.92
N LYS A 233 7.71 -10.87 -7.16
CA LYS A 233 8.52 -9.96 -6.32
C LYS A 233 8.68 -10.44 -4.88
N PHE A 234 7.62 -10.95 -4.29
CA PHE A 234 7.54 -11.30 -2.87
C PHE A 234 7.24 -12.77 -2.71
N TYR A 235 8.17 -13.48 -2.08
CA TYR A 235 8.07 -14.89 -1.74
C TYR A 235 7.52 -15.75 -2.89
N PRO A 236 8.21 -15.85 -4.04
CA PRO A 236 7.65 -16.49 -5.23
C PRO A 236 7.22 -17.94 -5.05
N ARG A 237 7.80 -18.64 -4.07
CA ARG A 237 7.52 -20.04 -3.73
C ARG A 237 6.50 -20.22 -2.62
N SER A 238 6.17 -19.15 -1.90
CA SER A 238 5.28 -19.25 -0.75
C SER A 238 3.84 -19.36 -1.23
N LYS A 239 3.10 -20.24 -0.57
CA LYS A 239 1.65 -20.29 -0.68
C LYS A 239 1.06 -18.97 -0.20
N LYS A 240 -0.04 -18.58 -0.82
CA LYS A 240 -0.65 -17.27 -0.61
C LYS A 240 -2.05 -17.41 -0.08
N ASN A 241 -2.36 -16.58 0.91
CA ASN A 241 -3.73 -16.32 1.32
C ASN A 241 -4.11 -14.95 0.77
N VAL A 242 -5.16 -14.90 -0.04
CA VAL A 242 -5.62 -13.68 -0.69
C VAL A 242 -6.99 -13.34 -0.14
N THR A 243 -7.15 -12.12 0.38
CA THR A 243 -8.47 -11.59 0.77
C THR A 243 -8.86 -10.48 -0.21
N ILE A 244 -10.10 -10.52 -0.68
CA ILE A 244 -10.67 -9.49 -1.54
C ILE A 244 -11.91 -8.93 -0.84
N GLU A 245 -11.84 -7.64 -0.56
CA GLU A 245 -12.91 -6.82 -0.01
C GLU A 245 -13.37 -5.84 -1.08
N ILE A 246 -14.68 -5.68 -1.25
CA ILE A 246 -15.27 -4.75 -2.21
C ILE A 246 -16.31 -3.90 -1.50
N HIS A 247 -16.08 -2.60 -1.50
CA HIS A 247 -16.98 -1.58 -1.02
C HIS A 247 -17.70 -0.93 -2.20
N SER A 248 -19.02 -1.08 -2.27
CA SER A 248 -19.83 -0.51 -3.34
C SER A 248 -20.80 0.54 -2.81
N LEU A 249 -20.70 1.78 -3.32
CA LEU A 249 -21.64 2.84 -2.96
C LEU A 249 -23.07 2.48 -3.39
N SER A 250 -23.22 1.88 -4.57
CA SER A 250 -24.51 1.49 -5.13
C SER A 250 -24.95 0.08 -4.74
N GLY A 251 -24.16 -0.63 -3.93
CA GLY A 251 -24.46 -2.00 -3.52
C GLY A 251 -24.20 -3.03 -4.62
N PHE A 252 -24.82 -4.19 -4.46
CA PHE A 252 -24.63 -5.38 -5.28
C PHE A 252 -26.00 -5.99 -5.62
N THR A 253 -26.08 -6.66 -6.75
CA THR A 253 -27.22 -7.55 -7.02
C THR A 253 -27.09 -8.84 -6.20
N ASP A 254 -28.20 -9.53 -5.93
CA ASP A 254 -28.22 -10.74 -5.10
C ASP A 254 -27.30 -11.86 -5.65
N ASP A 255 -27.21 -12.00 -6.97
CA ASP A 255 -26.35 -12.96 -7.64
C ASP A 255 -24.86 -12.62 -7.49
N ALA A 256 -24.51 -11.34 -7.51
CA ALA A 256 -23.15 -10.88 -7.25
C ALA A 256 -22.77 -11.11 -5.78
N GLU A 257 -23.62 -10.68 -4.84
CA GLU A 257 -23.36 -10.71 -3.39
C GLU A 257 -23.27 -12.15 -2.86
N ARG A 258 -24.28 -12.98 -3.14
CA ARG A 258 -24.37 -14.34 -2.58
C ARG A 258 -23.56 -15.35 -3.39
N GLY A 259 -23.33 -15.06 -4.67
CA GLY A 259 -22.62 -15.95 -5.59
C GLY A 259 -21.10 -15.84 -5.53
N ALA A 260 -20.54 -14.71 -5.06
CA ALA A 260 -19.10 -14.44 -5.12
C ALA A 260 -18.24 -15.55 -4.51
N LYS A 261 -18.61 -16.04 -3.33
CA LYS A 261 -17.90 -17.16 -2.66
C LYS A 261 -17.87 -18.46 -3.47
N LEU A 262 -18.82 -18.65 -4.38
CA LEU A 262 -18.92 -19.84 -5.21
C LEU A 262 -18.12 -19.68 -6.52
N TYR A 263 -18.28 -18.56 -7.24
CA TYR A 263 -17.64 -18.41 -8.55
C TYR A 263 -16.21 -17.87 -8.47
N ALA A 264 -15.89 -17.02 -7.49
CA ALA A 264 -14.58 -16.35 -7.46
C ALA A 264 -13.40 -17.34 -7.34
N PRO A 265 -13.43 -18.39 -6.48
CA PRO A 265 -12.36 -19.39 -6.42
C PRO A 265 -12.17 -20.20 -7.72
N HIS A 266 -13.12 -20.16 -8.64
CA HIS A 266 -13.10 -20.88 -9.92
C HIS A 266 -12.97 -19.96 -11.15
N TYR A 267 -13.00 -18.64 -10.94
CA TYR A 267 -13.00 -17.65 -12.02
C TYR A 267 -11.66 -17.59 -12.79
N LYS A 268 -10.53 -17.72 -12.08
CA LYS A 268 -9.18 -17.77 -12.64
C LYS A 268 -8.42 -18.99 -12.13
N ASN A 269 -7.30 -19.28 -12.77
CA ASN A 269 -6.38 -20.32 -12.32
C ASN A 269 -5.50 -19.83 -11.15
N TRP A 270 -6.12 -19.56 -10.00
CA TRP A 270 -5.42 -19.05 -8.81
C TRP A 270 -4.26 -19.94 -8.34
N LYS A 271 -4.36 -21.25 -8.61
CA LYS A 271 -3.31 -22.23 -8.31
C LYS A 271 -2.00 -21.95 -9.03
N GLU A 272 -2.04 -21.35 -10.23
CA GLU A 272 -0.84 -20.94 -10.98
C GLU A 272 -0.04 -19.86 -10.24
N LEU A 273 -0.70 -19.07 -9.39
CA LEU A 273 -0.09 -18.02 -8.58
C LEU A 273 0.22 -18.48 -7.14
N ASP A 274 0.14 -19.79 -6.88
CA ASP A 274 0.29 -20.39 -5.55
C ASP A 274 -0.70 -19.87 -4.51
N VAL A 275 -1.88 -19.40 -4.93
CA VAL A 275 -2.97 -19.04 -4.02
C VAL A 275 -3.59 -20.34 -3.47
N GLU A 276 -3.54 -20.48 -2.15
CA GLU A 276 -4.09 -21.62 -1.44
C GLU A 276 -5.49 -21.32 -0.89
N ASP A 277 -5.67 -20.11 -0.35
CA ASP A 277 -6.95 -19.61 0.14
C ASP A 277 -7.28 -18.27 -0.54
N LEU A 278 -8.49 -18.20 -1.12
CA LEU A 278 -9.04 -16.98 -1.70
C LEU A 278 -10.34 -16.65 -0.95
N ARG A 279 -10.28 -15.63 -0.10
CA ARG A 279 -11.41 -15.16 0.68
C ARG A 279 -12.11 -14.02 -0.02
N ILE A 280 -13.32 -14.29 -0.49
CA ILE A 280 -14.31 -13.31 -0.92
C ILE A 280 -15.68 -13.90 -0.65
N ASP A 281 -16.47 -13.23 0.16
CA ASP A 281 -17.78 -13.71 0.60
C ASP A 281 -18.70 -12.53 0.93
N GLU A 282 -19.94 -12.83 1.33
CA GLU A 282 -20.93 -11.81 1.70
C GLU A 282 -20.46 -10.86 2.82
N HIS A 283 -19.48 -11.24 3.65
CA HIS A 283 -18.91 -10.41 4.72
C HIS A 283 -17.73 -9.56 4.24
N THR A 284 -17.24 -9.78 3.03
CA THR A 284 -16.23 -8.93 2.37
C THR A 284 -16.84 -8.04 1.27
N LEU A 285 -18.16 -8.10 1.06
CA LEU A 285 -18.90 -7.26 0.12
C LEU A 285 -19.76 -6.24 0.89
N PHE A 286 -19.31 -5.00 0.95
CA PHE A 286 -19.93 -3.95 1.76
C PHE A 286 -20.85 -3.06 0.93
N LYS A 287 -22.12 -2.99 1.35
CA LYS A 287 -23.13 -2.05 0.87
C LYS A 287 -23.56 -1.10 1.97
N TYR A 288 -23.94 0.11 1.60
CA TYR A 288 -24.05 1.22 2.56
C TYR A 288 -25.47 1.65 2.91
N SER A 289 -26.47 0.86 2.54
CA SER A 289 -27.88 1.17 2.74
C SER A 289 -28.44 0.93 4.15
N VAL A 290 -27.69 0.31 5.09
CA VAL A 290 -28.28 -0.16 6.38
C VAL A 290 -27.34 -0.11 7.62
N ILE A 291 -26.29 0.71 7.66
CA ILE A 291 -25.32 0.63 8.77
C ILE A 291 -25.57 1.68 9.86
N PRO A 292 -25.65 1.29 11.17
CA PRO A 292 -25.74 2.23 12.28
C PRO A 292 -24.48 3.11 12.35
N TRP A 293 -24.71 4.40 12.09
CA TRP A 293 -23.72 5.45 11.88
C TRP A 293 -22.74 5.65 13.04
N GLU A 294 -23.18 5.52 14.29
CA GLU A 294 -22.37 5.92 15.46
C GLU A 294 -21.17 4.99 15.71
N ALA A 295 -21.35 3.67 15.60
CA ALA A 295 -20.31 2.70 15.93
C ALA A 295 -19.13 2.71 14.95
N VAL A 296 -19.41 2.99 13.67
CA VAL A 296 -18.39 3.02 12.61
C VAL A 296 -17.58 4.32 12.68
N MET A 297 -18.23 5.41 13.06
CA MET A 297 -17.59 6.71 13.19
C MET A 297 -16.57 6.70 14.33
N ASP A 298 -16.92 6.22 15.53
CA ASP A 298 -15.99 6.15 16.67
C ASP A 298 -14.71 5.36 16.36
N TYR A 299 -14.81 4.33 15.51
CA TYR A 299 -13.65 3.52 15.11
C TYR A 299 -12.83 4.16 13.97
N ALA A 300 -13.47 4.81 12.99
CA ALA A 300 -12.78 5.47 11.88
C ALA A 300 -11.92 6.67 12.32
N PHE A 301 -12.26 7.31 13.45
CA PHE A 301 -11.52 8.48 13.97
C PHE A 301 -10.43 8.15 15.00
N THR A 302 -10.26 6.90 15.43
CA THR A 302 -9.39 6.57 16.58
C THR A 302 -8.02 6.01 16.25
N LYS A 303 -7.71 5.56 15.02
CA LYS A 303 -6.35 5.12 14.68
C LYS A 303 -5.93 5.41 13.25
N ARG A 304 -4.88 6.23 13.10
CA ARG A 304 -4.14 6.43 11.84
C ARG A 304 -2.66 6.55 12.13
N THR A 305 -1.95 5.46 12.03
CA THR A 305 -0.49 5.46 12.03
C THR A 305 -0.08 5.17 10.60
N ARG A 306 0.12 6.22 9.77
CA ARG A 306 0.55 6.16 8.35
C ARG A 306 1.97 5.57 8.18
N GLN A 307 2.36 4.67 9.08
CA GLN A 307 3.73 4.19 9.28
C GLN A 307 4.10 3.06 8.33
N HIS A 308 3.11 2.30 7.86
CA HIS A 308 3.26 1.17 6.96
C HIS A 308 2.72 1.46 5.55
N THR A 309 2.20 2.66 5.30
CA THR A 309 1.73 3.05 3.96
C THR A 309 2.91 3.50 3.12
N LEU A 310 3.05 2.95 1.91
CA LEU A 310 4.15 3.24 0.99
C LEU A 310 3.62 3.51 -0.42
N ALA A 311 4.24 4.47 -1.10
CA ALA A 311 4.06 4.58 -2.55
C ALA A 311 4.75 3.38 -3.25
N PRO A 312 4.28 2.94 -4.43
CA PRO A 312 4.88 1.82 -5.16
C PRO A 312 6.39 1.96 -5.40
N ASN A 313 6.87 3.19 -5.60
CA ASN A 313 8.29 3.49 -5.83
C ASN A 313 9.16 3.34 -4.58
N ASP A 314 8.58 3.27 -3.38
CA ASP A 314 9.31 3.16 -2.11
C ASP A 314 9.46 1.71 -1.62
N ILE A 315 8.82 0.73 -2.28
CA ILE A 315 8.95 -0.70 -1.98
C ILE A 315 10.42 -1.12 -1.92
N GLN A 316 11.23 -0.69 -2.89
CA GLN A 316 12.64 -1.04 -2.95
C GLN A 316 13.42 -0.52 -1.72
N LYS A 317 13.09 0.69 -1.25
CA LYS A 317 13.70 1.27 -0.05
C LYS A 317 13.32 0.49 1.20
N LYS A 318 12.05 0.07 1.32
CA LYS A 318 11.57 -0.78 2.43
C LYS A 318 12.29 -2.13 2.47
N LEU A 319 12.44 -2.81 1.34
CA LEU A 319 13.16 -4.09 1.27
C LEU A 319 14.63 -3.92 1.65
N MET A 320 15.30 -2.90 1.13
CA MET A 320 16.69 -2.60 1.50
C MET A 320 16.84 -2.25 2.99
N MET A 321 15.86 -1.57 3.60
CA MET A 321 15.86 -1.29 5.04
C MET A 321 15.76 -2.57 5.87
N ILE A 322 14.92 -3.52 5.47
CA ILE A 322 14.80 -4.84 6.11
C ILE A 322 16.15 -5.58 6.02
N GLU A 323 16.74 -5.64 4.83
CA GLU A 323 18.03 -6.29 4.60
C GLU A 323 19.17 -5.65 5.41
N LYS A 324 19.21 -4.31 5.47
CA LYS A 324 20.18 -3.57 6.31
C LYS A 324 20.00 -3.89 7.78
N ARG A 325 18.77 -3.88 8.29
CA ARG A 325 18.51 -4.19 9.70
C ARG A 325 19.02 -5.58 10.07
N PHE A 326 18.80 -6.57 9.21
CA PHE A 326 19.31 -7.92 9.46
C PHE A 326 20.83 -8.03 9.30
N ALA A 327 21.44 -7.26 8.39
CA ALA A 327 22.91 -7.16 8.34
C ALA A 327 23.52 -6.59 9.63
N GLU A 328 22.84 -5.63 10.29
CA GLU A 328 23.27 -5.11 11.59
C GLU A 328 23.14 -6.17 12.72
N GLU A 329 22.16 -7.08 12.65
CA GLU A 329 22.08 -8.22 13.57
C GLU A 329 23.32 -9.13 13.40
N ILE A 330 23.69 -9.46 12.16
CA ILE A 330 24.91 -10.23 11.87
C ILE A 330 26.18 -9.49 12.32
N ARG A 331 26.27 -8.17 12.09
CA ARG A 331 27.39 -7.35 12.59
C ARG A 331 27.50 -7.46 14.12
N LYS A 332 26.37 -7.40 14.82
CA LYS A 332 26.33 -7.55 16.28
C LYS A 332 26.82 -8.94 16.71
N GLY A 333 26.35 -10.02 16.05
CA GLY A 333 26.83 -11.38 16.31
C GLY A 333 28.35 -11.54 16.11
N VAL A 334 28.94 -10.85 15.13
CA VAL A 334 30.40 -10.79 14.96
C VAL A 334 31.09 -10.06 16.12
N LYS A 335 30.55 -8.90 16.52
CA LYS A 335 31.11 -8.08 17.61
C LYS A 335 31.04 -8.81 18.97
N ASP A 336 29.93 -9.50 19.21
CA ASP A 336 29.65 -10.25 20.44
C ASP A 336 30.26 -11.65 20.41
N GLU A 337 31.05 -11.97 19.37
CA GLU A 337 31.82 -13.20 19.25
C GLU A 337 31.00 -14.49 19.12
N GLU A 338 29.72 -14.36 18.78
CA GLU A 338 28.82 -15.46 18.45
C GLU A 338 29.10 -15.97 17.02
N ILE A 339 29.48 -15.07 16.12
CA ILE A 339 29.90 -15.38 14.74
C ILE A 339 31.42 -15.32 14.65
N LYS A 340 32.04 -16.48 14.45
CA LYS A 340 33.50 -16.67 14.37
C LYS A 340 33.90 -17.46 13.13
N GLU A 341 35.16 -17.31 12.73
CA GLU A 341 35.69 -18.11 11.62
C GLU A 341 35.85 -19.58 12.00
N GLN A 342 35.59 -20.49 11.06
CA GLN A 342 35.31 -21.90 11.36
C GLN A 342 36.55 -22.80 11.49
N PHE A 343 37.73 -22.33 11.12
CA PHE A 343 38.94 -23.14 11.09
C PHE A 343 39.77 -23.02 12.38
N THR A 344 39.87 -21.82 12.94
CA THR A 344 40.66 -21.56 14.16
C THR A 344 39.87 -20.88 15.29
N ASN A 345 38.55 -20.72 15.12
CA ASN A 345 37.64 -20.04 16.04
C ASN A 345 38.07 -18.61 16.44
N LYS A 346 38.83 -17.94 15.56
CA LYS A 346 39.25 -16.55 15.73
C LYS A 346 38.10 -15.60 15.42
N LYS A 347 38.23 -14.38 15.95
CA LYS A 347 37.26 -13.31 15.75
C LYS A 347 37.43 -12.70 14.36
N PHE A 348 36.31 -12.37 13.73
CA PHE A 348 36.32 -11.43 12.61
C PHE A 348 36.55 -9.99 13.13
N SER A 349 37.23 -9.19 12.34
CA SER A 349 37.41 -7.75 12.53
C SER A 349 36.59 -7.02 11.47
N GLU A 350 35.75 -6.09 11.90
CA GLU A 350 34.94 -5.29 11.00
C GLU A 350 35.80 -4.42 10.06
N ARG A 351 35.32 -4.24 8.83
CA ARG A 351 35.94 -3.37 7.83
C ARG A 351 34.93 -2.37 7.27
N ASP A 352 35.47 -1.27 6.76
CA ASP A 352 34.68 -0.33 5.97
C ASP A 352 34.19 -1.02 4.70
N GLY A 353 32.87 -0.99 4.49
CA GLY A 353 32.24 -1.69 3.36
C GLY A 353 32.78 -1.21 2.01
N LYS A 354 33.44 -2.10 1.28
CA LYS A 354 34.00 -1.83 -0.04
C LYS A 354 32.97 -2.04 -1.16
N ALA A 355 33.07 -1.24 -2.22
CA ALA A 355 32.33 -1.49 -3.45
C ALA A 355 33.07 -2.49 -4.32
N ILE A 356 32.39 -3.56 -4.74
CA ILE A 356 32.91 -4.59 -5.64
C ILE A 356 32.08 -4.54 -6.92
N LEU A 357 32.72 -4.20 -8.05
CA LEU A 357 32.05 -3.95 -9.33
C LEU A 357 30.89 -2.92 -9.22
N GLY A 358 31.05 -1.92 -8.35
CA GLY A 358 30.02 -0.90 -8.08
C GLY A 358 28.93 -1.33 -7.08
N TYR A 359 28.88 -2.60 -6.66
CA TYR A 359 27.97 -3.06 -5.62
C TYR A 359 28.59 -2.89 -4.24
N ARG A 360 27.99 -2.04 -3.41
CA ARG A 360 28.43 -1.82 -2.03
C ARG A 360 27.94 -2.95 -1.13
N THR A 361 28.82 -3.47 -0.29
CA THR A 361 28.46 -4.42 0.76
C THR A 361 27.61 -3.73 1.84
N LEU A 362 26.65 -4.47 2.41
CA LEU A 362 25.93 -4.09 3.62
C LEU A 362 26.84 -4.19 4.85
N PHE A 363 27.70 -5.21 4.88
CA PHE A 363 28.64 -5.49 5.95
C PHE A 363 29.85 -6.24 5.40
N GLU A 364 31.01 -5.95 5.96
CA GLU A 364 32.29 -6.59 5.64
C GLU A 364 33.08 -6.83 6.92
N ALA A 365 33.64 -8.02 7.04
CA ALA A 365 34.54 -8.36 8.14
C ALA A 365 35.58 -9.38 7.69
N ASP A 366 36.76 -9.38 8.31
CA ASP A 366 37.85 -10.28 7.95
C ASP A 366 38.57 -10.89 9.15
N SER A 367 39.28 -12.00 8.90
CA SER A 367 40.21 -12.61 9.82
C SER A 367 41.50 -12.83 9.05
N THR A 368 42.49 -11.97 9.27
CA THR A 368 43.76 -11.98 8.51
C THR A 368 44.91 -12.70 9.23
N ARG A 369 44.62 -13.35 10.37
CA ARG A 369 45.63 -14.08 11.16
C ARG A 369 45.94 -15.44 10.52
N ILE A 370 47.18 -15.61 10.09
CA ILE A 370 47.80 -16.87 9.60
C ILE A 370 47.44 -18.06 10.51
N PRO A 371 47.23 -19.29 9.95
CA PRO A 371 47.50 -19.70 8.57
C PRO A 371 46.37 -19.49 7.55
N ILE A 372 45.13 -19.23 7.99
CA ILE A 372 43.97 -19.14 7.09
C ILE A 372 43.35 -17.75 7.18
N LYS A 373 43.52 -16.98 6.10
CA LYS A 373 42.92 -15.65 5.95
C LYS A 373 41.50 -15.78 5.36
N GLN A 374 40.53 -15.10 5.95
CA GLN A 374 39.12 -15.22 5.56
C GLN A 374 38.44 -13.87 5.56
N ARG A 375 37.43 -13.70 4.71
CA ARG A 375 36.54 -12.52 4.73
C ARG A 375 35.08 -12.92 4.60
N MET A 376 34.21 -12.10 5.17
CA MET A 376 32.76 -12.18 5.07
C MET A 376 32.24 -10.92 4.38
N LEU A 377 31.38 -11.10 3.38
CA LEU A 377 30.78 -10.03 2.59
C LEU A 377 29.27 -10.24 2.56
N LEU A 378 28.51 -9.27 3.02
CA LEU A 378 27.05 -9.29 2.93
C LEU A 378 26.57 -8.32 1.86
N PHE A 379 25.71 -8.79 0.95
CA PHE A 379 25.10 -7.98 -0.11
C PHE A 379 23.59 -7.91 0.06
N SER A 380 23.01 -6.79 -0.36
CA SER A 380 21.57 -6.60 -0.49
C SER A 380 21.09 -7.23 -1.80
N ALA A 381 20.18 -8.20 -1.74
CA ALA A 381 19.54 -8.79 -2.92
C ALA A 381 18.75 -7.74 -3.72
N THR A 382 18.29 -6.69 -3.05
CA THR A 382 17.60 -5.53 -3.63
C THR A 382 18.54 -4.61 -4.43
N SER A 383 19.84 -4.60 -4.12
CA SER A 383 20.86 -3.79 -4.79
C SER A 383 21.56 -4.52 -5.94
N LEU A 384 21.49 -5.86 -5.96
CA LEU A 384 22.08 -6.67 -7.03
C LEU A 384 21.20 -6.67 -8.28
N LYS A 385 21.83 -6.55 -9.45
CA LYS A 385 21.13 -6.63 -10.73
C LYS A 385 20.54 -8.03 -10.95
N SER A 386 19.37 -8.10 -11.57
CA SER A 386 18.75 -9.36 -12.00
C SER A 386 19.22 -9.73 -13.42
N PRO A 387 19.51 -11.02 -13.74
CA PRO A 387 19.47 -12.19 -12.84
C PRO A 387 20.62 -12.19 -11.83
N ARG A 388 20.28 -12.31 -10.53
CA ARG A 388 21.26 -12.18 -9.43
C ARG A 388 22.41 -13.16 -9.50
N ARG A 389 22.18 -14.37 -10.04
CA ARG A 389 23.21 -15.40 -10.21
C ARG A 389 24.35 -14.95 -11.13
N ASP A 390 24.04 -14.17 -12.15
CA ASP A 390 25.03 -13.71 -13.13
C ASP A 390 25.91 -12.63 -12.50
N THR A 391 25.28 -11.68 -11.80
CA THR A 391 25.98 -10.68 -10.97
C THR A 391 26.84 -11.33 -9.89
N MET A 392 26.35 -12.37 -9.22
CA MET A 392 27.16 -13.10 -8.23
C MET A 392 28.37 -13.77 -8.85
N ASN A 393 28.23 -14.40 -10.03
CA ASN A 393 29.36 -14.99 -10.75
C ASN A 393 30.42 -13.94 -11.12
N GLU A 394 30.03 -12.73 -11.50
CA GLU A 394 30.95 -11.62 -11.77
C GLU A 394 31.67 -11.14 -10.51
N ILE A 395 30.94 -10.95 -9.41
CA ILE A 395 31.50 -10.58 -8.11
C ILE A 395 32.55 -11.62 -7.67
N ILE A 396 32.25 -12.92 -7.79
CA ILE A 396 33.18 -13.99 -7.44
C ILE A 396 34.43 -13.96 -8.33
N LYS A 397 34.26 -13.76 -9.64
CA LYS A 397 35.40 -13.64 -10.57
C LYS A 397 36.32 -12.48 -10.19
N GLU A 398 35.76 -11.35 -9.76
CA GLU A 398 36.55 -10.22 -9.28
C GLU A 398 37.26 -10.54 -7.96
N LEU A 399 36.54 -11.13 -7.02
CA LEU A 399 37.08 -11.49 -5.70
C LEU A 399 38.17 -12.56 -5.76
N ARG A 400 38.15 -13.45 -6.75
CA ARG A 400 39.21 -14.45 -6.99
C ARG A 400 40.56 -13.83 -7.38
N LYS A 401 40.57 -12.59 -7.89
CA LYS A 401 41.83 -11.89 -8.21
C LYS A 401 42.58 -11.46 -6.96
N ASP A 402 41.86 -11.35 -5.84
CA ASP A 402 42.42 -11.01 -4.54
C ASP A 402 42.96 -12.27 -3.86
N THR A 403 44.27 -12.46 -3.94
CA THR A 403 44.97 -13.61 -3.37
C THR A 403 45.27 -13.46 -1.88
N GLU A 404 44.81 -12.39 -1.22
CA GLU A 404 45.02 -12.21 0.21
C GLU A 404 44.20 -13.19 1.05
N TYR A 405 43.03 -13.61 0.56
CA TYR A 405 42.10 -14.44 1.32
C TYR A 405 42.08 -15.88 0.81
N ASN A 406 42.18 -16.84 1.73
CA ASN A 406 41.99 -18.26 1.45
C ASN A 406 40.50 -18.61 1.29
N TYR A 407 39.63 -18.00 2.10
CA TYR A 407 38.18 -18.20 2.05
C TYR A 407 37.42 -16.88 1.98
N THR A 408 36.39 -16.85 1.14
CA THR A 408 35.44 -15.74 1.04
C THR A 408 34.02 -16.25 1.27
N TRP A 409 33.39 -15.76 2.33
CA TRP A 409 32.00 -16.06 2.69
C TRP A 409 31.09 -14.95 2.18
N ILE A 410 30.15 -15.27 1.30
CA ILE A 410 29.26 -14.28 0.67
C ILE A 410 27.81 -14.57 1.07
N GLY A 411 27.23 -13.67 1.86
CA GLY A 411 25.81 -13.67 2.17
C GLY A 411 25.05 -12.71 1.24
N VAL A 412 23.94 -13.17 0.67
CA VAL A 412 23.00 -12.32 -0.07
C VAL A 412 21.71 -12.25 0.72
N LEU A 413 21.38 -11.10 1.28
CA LEU A 413 20.21 -10.88 2.14
C LEU A 413 19.02 -10.43 1.29
N SER A 414 17.85 -11.06 1.45
CA SER A 414 16.62 -10.66 0.78
C SER A 414 15.50 -10.37 1.76
N GLY A 415 14.89 -9.20 1.65
CA GLY A 415 13.65 -8.86 2.38
C GLY A 415 12.38 -9.43 1.75
N SER A 416 12.47 -10.07 0.58
CA SER A 416 11.32 -10.58 -0.18
C SER A 416 11.44 -12.05 -0.59
N GLY A 417 12.37 -12.79 0.02
CA GLY A 417 12.66 -14.18 -0.32
C GLY A 417 13.42 -14.38 -1.64
N PHE A 418 13.48 -15.62 -2.10
CA PHE A 418 14.27 -16.03 -3.28
C PHE A 418 13.45 -16.89 -4.25
N SER A 419 13.78 -16.80 -5.54
CA SER A 419 13.22 -17.65 -6.60
C SER A 419 13.88 -19.05 -6.62
N ASP A 420 13.23 -20.03 -7.24
CA ASP A 420 13.79 -21.38 -7.43
C ASP A 420 15.17 -21.34 -8.10
N ARG A 421 15.33 -20.50 -9.12
CA ARG A 421 16.61 -20.36 -9.85
C ARG A 421 17.74 -19.84 -8.95
N ASN A 422 17.43 -19.03 -7.95
CA ASN A 422 18.44 -18.57 -6.99
C ASN A 422 18.80 -19.67 -6.00
N LEU A 423 17.81 -20.41 -5.51
CA LEU A 423 18.03 -21.50 -4.57
C LEU A 423 18.78 -22.66 -5.22
N GLU A 424 18.41 -23.04 -6.45
CA GLU A 424 19.11 -24.05 -7.25
C GLU A 424 20.57 -23.64 -7.51
N TYR A 425 20.80 -22.35 -7.81
CA TYR A 425 22.15 -21.83 -7.98
C TYR A 425 23.01 -22.05 -6.74
N VAL A 426 22.48 -21.72 -5.55
CA VAL A 426 23.24 -21.89 -4.30
C VAL A 426 23.36 -23.34 -3.88
N GLN A 427 22.35 -24.18 -4.10
CA GLN A 427 22.41 -25.61 -3.80
C GLN A 427 23.44 -26.36 -4.66
N ASN A 428 23.71 -25.89 -5.87
CA ASN A 428 24.70 -26.46 -6.78
C ASN A 428 26.04 -25.71 -6.76
N PHE A 429 26.18 -24.68 -5.92
CA PHE A 429 27.40 -23.88 -5.86
C PHE A 429 28.55 -24.69 -5.29
N ASN A 430 29.63 -24.83 -6.06
CA ASN A 430 30.83 -25.57 -5.67
C ASN A 430 32.08 -24.92 -6.26
N ILE A 431 32.56 -23.88 -5.58
CA ILE A 431 33.80 -23.19 -5.93
C ILE A 431 34.70 -23.26 -4.70
N PRO A 432 35.85 -23.94 -4.78
CA PRO A 432 36.78 -24.02 -3.66
C PRO A 432 37.21 -22.63 -3.15
N GLY A 433 37.22 -22.46 -1.83
CA GLY A 433 37.56 -21.19 -1.18
C GLY A 433 36.44 -20.16 -1.16
N PHE A 434 35.23 -20.49 -1.66
CA PHE A 434 34.08 -19.60 -1.62
C PHE A 434 32.86 -20.31 -1.01
N GLY A 435 32.27 -19.69 0.01
CA GLY A 435 30.94 -20.07 0.50
C GLY A 435 29.92 -19.03 0.08
N ILE A 436 28.76 -19.46 -0.40
CA ILE A 436 27.63 -18.58 -0.73
C ILE A 436 26.40 -19.03 0.04
N GLY A 437 25.76 -18.07 0.69
CA GLY A 437 24.49 -18.24 1.38
C GLY A 437 23.46 -17.22 0.92
N LEU A 438 22.24 -17.70 0.65
CA LEU A 438 21.08 -16.82 0.50
C LEU A 438 20.38 -16.73 1.85
N ILE A 439 20.17 -15.53 2.34
CA ILE A 439 19.61 -15.31 3.69
C ILE A 439 18.32 -14.51 3.57
N ASP A 440 17.22 -15.11 4.00
CA ASP A 440 15.94 -14.43 4.09
C ASP A 440 15.92 -13.57 5.34
N ALA A 441 15.87 -12.24 5.17
CA ALA A 441 15.96 -11.29 6.27
C ALA A 441 14.69 -11.21 7.14
N ILE A 442 13.56 -11.79 6.70
CA ILE A 442 12.32 -11.85 7.48
C ILE A 442 12.28 -13.13 8.30
N THR A 443 12.43 -14.28 7.61
CA THR A 443 12.32 -15.62 8.22
C THR A 443 13.62 -16.10 8.86
N LYS A 444 14.71 -15.36 8.64
CA LYS A 444 16.08 -15.71 9.03
C LYS A 444 16.57 -17.02 8.42
N ARG A 445 15.90 -17.55 7.39
CA ARG A 445 16.27 -18.82 6.75
C ARG A 445 17.55 -18.66 5.95
N LEU A 446 18.53 -19.54 6.19
CA LEU A 446 19.78 -19.63 5.47
C LEU A 446 19.75 -20.80 4.48
N TYR A 447 20.02 -20.50 3.21
CA TYR A 447 20.17 -21.50 2.15
C TYR A 447 21.62 -21.56 1.70
N VAL A 448 22.24 -22.74 1.81
CA VAL A 448 23.64 -23.02 1.43
C VAL A 448 23.75 -24.40 0.77
N ASN A 449 24.86 -24.67 0.08
CA ASN A 449 25.19 -26.04 -0.37
C ASN A 449 25.80 -26.86 0.77
N ARG A 450 24.99 -27.59 1.52
CA ARG A 450 25.46 -28.46 2.64
C ARG A 450 26.37 -29.62 2.20
N LYS A 451 26.47 -29.90 0.91
CA LYS A 451 27.33 -30.99 0.39
C LYS A 451 28.79 -30.57 0.26
N THR A 452 29.10 -29.26 0.32
CA THR A 452 30.47 -28.75 0.30
C THR A 452 30.91 -28.36 1.71
N GLU A 453 32.23 -28.38 1.95
CA GLU A 453 32.79 -27.93 3.22
C GLU A 453 32.46 -26.45 3.46
N GLU A 454 32.59 -25.60 2.43
CA GLU A 454 32.29 -24.18 2.54
C GLU A 454 30.84 -23.90 2.93
N GLY A 455 29.88 -24.64 2.37
CA GLY A 455 28.48 -24.49 2.74
C GLY A 455 28.22 -24.93 4.18
N GLY A 456 28.79 -26.06 4.60
CA GLY A 456 28.68 -26.54 5.99
C GLY A 456 29.34 -25.62 7.02
N TYR A 457 30.46 -24.98 6.67
CA TYR A 457 31.10 -23.98 7.53
C TYR A 457 30.29 -22.68 7.59
N MET A 458 29.79 -22.20 6.46
CA MET A 458 28.96 -21.00 6.44
C MET A 458 27.67 -21.18 7.25
N GLU A 459 27.07 -22.37 7.20
CA GLU A 459 25.92 -22.74 8.03
C GLU A 459 26.26 -22.60 9.51
N LYS A 460 27.28 -23.33 9.99
CA LYS A 460 27.73 -23.30 11.39
C LYS A 460 28.07 -21.89 11.89
N MET A 461 28.69 -21.09 11.04
CA MET A 461 29.09 -19.72 11.36
C MET A 461 27.90 -18.79 11.61
N LEU A 462 26.76 -19.04 10.97
CA LEU A 462 25.60 -18.15 11.02
C LEU A 462 24.45 -18.70 11.88
N LEU A 463 24.63 -19.85 12.55
CA LEU A 463 23.59 -20.49 13.37
C LEU A 463 23.07 -19.63 14.53
N SER A 464 23.85 -18.67 15.03
CA SER A 464 23.38 -17.78 16.11
C SER A 464 22.30 -16.82 15.62
N GLU A 465 22.32 -16.46 14.33
CA GLU A 465 21.42 -15.46 13.74
C GLU A 465 20.42 -16.05 12.76
N CYS A 466 20.72 -17.22 12.17
CA CYS A 466 19.95 -17.83 11.09
C CYS A 466 19.31 -19.15 11.51
N ILE A 467 18.16 -19.43 10.92
CA ILE A 467 17.45 -20.72 11.00
C ILE A 467 17.80 -21.51 9.74
N THR A 468 18.01 -22.82 9.87
CA THR A 468 18.54 -23.68 8.80
C THR A 468 17.61 -24.81 8.40
#